data_AF-A0A1F7JA12-F1
#
_entry.id   AF-A0A1F7JA12-F1
#
_cell.length_a   1.000
_cell.length_b   1.000
_cell.length_c   1.000
_cell.angle_alpha   90.00
_cell.angle_beta   90.00
_cell.angle_gamma   90.00
#
_symmetry.space_group_name_H-M   'P 1'
#
loop_
_entity.id
_entity.type
_entity.pdbx_description
1 polymer ?
#
loop_
_entity_poly.entity_id
_entity_poly.type
_entity_poly.pdbx_seq_one_letter_code
_entity_poly.pdbx_strand_id
1 'polypeptide(L)'
;MKNNLSTKKYLLFALAMLIFIVIVISLYKQYRLNNIHSFEDCANAGYPIMLSYPGQCRTPDGRMFSEQLNEEEMKKLVPPEQ
;
A
#
# COMPACT_ATOMS: atom_id res chain seq x y z
N MET A 1 -13.04 -5.76 48.76
CA MET A 1 -13.83 -5.23 47.63
C MET A 1 -12.89 -4.45 46.72
N LYS A 2 -12.54 -5.00 45.55
CA LYS A 2 -11.55 -4.39 44.63
C LYS A 2 -12.20 -3.18 43.94
N ASN A 3 -11.62 -2.00 44.15
CA ASN A 3 -12.25 -0.71 43.87
C ASN A 3 -12.46 -0.55 42.37
N ASN A 4 -13.72 -0.49 41.93
CA ASN A 4 -14.09 -0.28 40.53
C ASN A 4 -13.48 0.98 39.91
N LEU A 5 -13.05 1.96 40.70
CA LEU A 5 -12.46 3.21 40.22
C LEU A 5 -11.04 3.02 39.66
N SER A 6 -10.19 2.25 40.33
CA SER A 6 -8.83 1.95 39.84
C SER A 6 -8.87 0.97 38.68
N THR A 7 -9.76 -0.02 38.74
CA THR A 7 -9.98 -0.98 37.64
C THR A 7 -10.50 -0.27 36.38
N LYS A 8 -11.44 0.68 36.52
CA LYS A 8 -11.92 1.53 35.40
C LYS A 8 -10.82 2.39 34.80
N LYS A 9 -9.89 2.95 35.61
CA LYS A 9 -8.74 3.72 35.09
C LYS A 9 -7.81 2.88 34.23
N TYR A 10 -7.46 1.67 34.66
CA TYR A 10 -6.68 0.74 33.84
C TYR A 10 -7.42 0.35 32.56
N LEU A 11 -8.75 0.18 32.65
CA LEU A 11 -9.59 -0.10 31.49
C LEU A 11 -9.59 1.05 30.48
N LEU A 12 -9.70 2.30 30.95
CA LEU A 12 -9.59 3.50 30.10
C LEU A 12 -8.19 3.64 29.47
N PHE A 13 -7.13 3.36 30.23
CA PHE A 13 -5.76 3.43 29.72
C PHE A 13 -5.48 2.35 28.67
N ALA A 14 -5.97 1.12 28.90
CA ALA A 14 -5.88 0.04 27.93
C ALA A 14 -6.63 0.38 26.63
N LEU A 15 -7.82 0.99 26.74
CA LEU A 15 -8.60 1.43 25.58
C LEU A 15 -7.89 2.55 24.81
N ALA A 16 -7.30 3.53 25.52
CA ALA A 16 -6.50 4.60 24.92
C ALA A 16 -5.24 4.06 24.21
N MET A 17 -4.53 3.10 24.82
CA MET A 17 -3.39 2.44 24.19
C MET A 17 -3.80 1.65 22.94
N LEU A 18 -4.93 0.95 22.98
CA LEU A 18 -5.44 0.22 21.82
C LEU A 18 -5.80 1.18 20.68
N ILE A 19 -6.46 2.30 20.98
CA ILE A 19 -6.74 3.37 20.01
C ILE A 19 -5.42 3.94 19.43
N PHE A 20 -4.44 4.22 20.29
CA PHE A 20 -3.15 4.75 19.86
C PHE A 20 -2.41 3.77 18.93
N ILE A 21 -2.40 2.48 19.26
CA ILE A 21 -1.82 1.43 18.41
C ILE A 21 -2.50 1.40 17.03
N VAL A 22 -3.84 1.46 16.99
CA VAL A 22 -4.60 1.49 15.72
C VAL A 22 -4.26 2.74 14.89
N ILE A 23 -4.13 3.90 15.54
CA ILE A 23 -3.73 5.15 14.87
C ILE A 23 -2.34 5.00 14.27
N VAL A 24 -1.36 4.51 15.04
CA VAL A 24 0.02 4.31 14.57
C VAL A 24 0.06 3.35 13.38
N ILE A 25 -0.65 2.22 13.44
CA ILE A 25 -0.74 1.26 12.33
C ILE A 25 -1.34 1.92 11.08
N SER A 26 -2.38 2.73 11.25
CA SER A 26 -3.05 3.42 10.14
C SER A 26 -2.14 4.44 9.48
N LEU A 27 -1.41 5.24 10.28
CA LEU A 27 -0.41 6.19 9.77
C LEU A 27 0.74 5.49 9.04
N TYR A 28 1.20 4.35 9.56
CA TYR A 28 2.26 3.56 8.91
C TYR A 28 1.82 3.03 7.54
N LYS A 29 0.57 2.54 7.44
CA LYS A 29 -0.01 2.14 6.15
C LYS A 29 -0.05 3.30 5.14
N GLN A 30 -0.48 4.48 5.58
CA GLN A 30 -0.54 5.66 4.71
C GLN A 30 0.85 6.10 4.25
N TYR A 31 1.84 6.11 5.14
CA TYR A 31 3.22 6.40 4.81
C TYR A 31 3.79 5.43 3.76
N ARG A 32 3.54 4.12 3.94
CA ARG A 32 3.98 3.09 2.99
C ARG A 32 3.36 3.26 1.60
N LEU A 33 2.07 3.60 1.52
CA LEU A 33 1.41 3.84 0.24
C LEU A 33 1.97 5.09 -0.46
N ASN A 34 2.15 6.18 0.28
CA ASN A 34 2.62 7.44 -0.29
C ASN A 34 4.01 7.35 -0.93
N ASN A 35 4.86 6.43 -0.47
CA ASN A 35 6.21 6.24 -0.99
C ASN A 35 6.30 5.40 -2.29
N ILE A 36 5.15 5.02 -2.87
CA ILE A 36 5.12 4.26 -4.13
C ILE A 36 4.95 5.23 -5.29
N HIS A 37 5.97 5.31 -6.16
CA HIS A 37 5.99 6.23 -7.28
C HIS A 37 6.24 5.55 -8.63
N SER A 38 6.60 4.28 -8.65
CA SER A 38 6.91 3.52 -9.86
C SER A 38 6.33 2.10 -9.83
N PHE A 39 6.38 1.44 -10.99
CA PHE A 39 6.06 0.01 -11.10
C PHE A 39 6.97 -0.82 -10.16
N GLU A 40 8.26 -0.50 -10.14
CA GLU A 40 9.27 -1.19 -9.33
C GLU A 40 9.00 -1.03 -7.83
N ASP A 41 8.65 0.18 -7.36
CA ASP A 41 8.25 0.41 -5.97
C ASP A 41 7.00 -0.42 -5.61
N CYS A 42 6.03 -0.48 -6.52
CA CYS A 42 4.78 -1.21 -6.33
C CYS A 42 5.01 -2.73 -6.27
N ALA A 43 5.84 -3.26 -7.18
CA ALA A 43 6.24 -4.66 -7.22
C ALA A 43 7.05 -5.06 -5.98
N ASN A 44 8.04 -4.25 -5.59
CA ASN A 44 8.86 -4.48 -4.40
C ASN A 44 8.07 -4.34 -3.10
N ALA A 45 6.99 -3.56 -3.10
CA ALA A 45 6.04 -3.50 -2.00
C ALA A 45 5.13 -4.74 -1.91
N GLY A 46 5.20 -5.68 -2.87
CA GLY A 46 4.48 -6.95 -2.88
C GLY A 46 3.03 -6.82 -3.35
N TYR A 47 2.70 -5.77 -4.10
CA TYR A 47 1.35 -5.59 -4.62
C TYR A 47 1.09 -6.41 -5.90
N PRO A 48 -0.19 -6.67 -6.24
CA PRO A 48 -0.54 -7.46 -7.40
C PRO A 48 -0.03 -6.85 -8.71
N ILE A 49 0.68 -7.67 -9.49
CA ILE A 49 1.10 -7.37 -10.85
C ILE A 49 0.14 -8.06 -11.82
N MET A 50 -0.35 -7.31 -12.79
CA MET A 50 -1.17 -7.80 -13.90
C MET A 50 -0.27 -8.38 -14.98
N LEU A 51 -0.63 -9.58 -15.44
CA LEU A 51 0.05 -10.32 -16.51
C LEU A 51 -0.30 -9.75 -17.90
N SER A 52 -0.21 -8.43 -18.05
CA SER A 52 -0.30 -7.71 -19.32
C SER A 52 1.09 -7.29 -19.78
N TYR A 53 1.25 -6.92 -21.04
CA TYR A 53 2.45 -6.23 -21.52
C TYR A 53 2.07 -4.85 -22.10
N PRO A 54 2.60 -3.74 -21.57
CA PRO A 54 3.51 -3.67 -20.42
C PRO A 54 2.88 -4.18 -19.11
N GLY A 55 3.73 -4.63 -18.19
CA GLY A 55 3.31 -5.03 -16.85
C GLY A 55 2.63 -3.87 -16.14
N GLN A 56 1.61 -4.15 -15.35
CA GLN A 56 0.92 -3.12 -14.57
C GLN A 56 0.82 -3.57 -13.11
N CYS A 57 1.14 -2.70 -12.16
CA CYS A 57 1.01 -2.98 -10.73
C CYS A 57 -0.07 -2.08 -10.11
N ARG A 58 -0.92 -2.65 -9.25
CA ARG A 58 -2.04 -1.93 -8.62
C ARG A 58 -1.91 -1.89 -7.10
N THR A 59 -1.95 -0.68 -6.55
CA THR A 59 -1.91 -0.46 -5.10
C THR A 59 -3.32 -0.52 -4.48
N PRO A 60 -3.45 -0.79 -3.16
CA PRO A 60 -4.74 -0.88 -2.47
C PRO A 60 -5.56 0.41 -2.44
N ASP A 61 -4.92 1.57 -2.58
CA ASP A 61 -5.57 2.88 -2.73
C ASP A 61 -6.09 3.12 -4.16
N GLY A 62 -5.84 2.20 -5.10
CA GLY A 62 -6.37 2.22 -6.45
C GLY A 62 -5.47 2.86 -7.50
N ARG A 63 -4.27 3.34 -7.14
CA ARG A 63 -3.29 3.80 -8.13
C ARG A 63 -2.76 2.61 -8.95
N MET A 64 -2.40 2.89 -10.19
CA MET A 64 -1.82 1.91 -11.11
C MET A 64 -0.52 2.47 -11.69
N PHE A 65 0.49 1.62 -11.72
CA PHE A 65 1.82 1.95 -12.24
C PHE A 65 2.13 0.98 -13.36
N SER A 66 2.43 1.49 -14.55
CA SER A 66 2.84 0.67 -15.69
C SER A 66 4.36 0.58 -15.75
N GLU A 67 4.87 -0.57 -16.17
CA GLU A 67 6.27 -0.77 -16.48
C GLU A 67 6.71 0.19 -17.59
N GLN A 68 7.86 0.83 -17.41
CA GLN A 68 8.41 1.74 -18.42
C GLN A 68 9.14 0.91 -19.47
N LEU A 69 8.63 0.93 -20.69
CA LEU A 69 9.26 0.30 -21.84
C LEU A 69 10.26 1.26 -22.49
N ASN A 70 11.34 0.71 -23.03
CA ASN A 70 12.23 1.48 -23.88
C ASN A 70 11.65 1.62 -25.31
N GLU A 71 12.27 2.47 -26.13
CA GLU A 71 11.76 2.76 -27.49
C GLU A 71 11.74 1.50 -28.39
N GLU A 72 12.68 0.58 -28.23
CA GLU A 72 12.72 -0.65 -29.02
C GLU A 72 11.58 -1.60 -28.65
N GLU A 73 11.29 -1.73 -27.35
CA GLU A 73 10.16 -2.49 -26.84
C GLU A 73 8.84 -1.90 -27.31
N MET A 74 8.71 -0.57 -27.29
CA MET A 74 7.53 0.12 -27.82
C MET A 74 7.35 -0.18 -29.32
N LYS A 75 8.42 -0.17 -30.12
CA LYS A 75 8.35 -0.48 -31.56
C LYS A 75 7.87 -1.90 -31.83
N LYS A 76 8.23 -2.88 -30.99
CA LYS A 76 7.74 -4.28 -31.12
C LYS A 76 6.25 -4.41 -30.91
N LEU A 77 5.61 -3.46 -30.23
CA LEU A 77 4.17 -3.47 -29.96
C LEU A 77 3.34 -2.83 -31.07
N VAL A 78 3.97 -2.10 -31.99
CA VAL A 78 3.29 -1.55 -33.15
C VAL A 78 3.09 -2.68 -34.17
N PRO A 79 1.85 -3.08 -34.49
CA PRO A 79 1.60 -4.04 -35.56
C PRO A 79 2.23 -3.51 -36.86
N PRO A 80 2.82 -4.37 -37.71
CA PRO A 80 3.31 -3.92 -39.00
C PRO A 80 2.17 -3.26 -39.76
N GLU A 81 2.43 -2.07 -40.32
CA GLU A 81 1.49 -1.40 -41.23
C GLU A 81 1.10 -2.39 -42.33
N GLN A 82 -0.21 -2.64 -42.47
CA GLN A 82 -0.76 -3.48 -43.54
C GLN A 82 -0.90 -2.67 -44.84
#